data_AF-A0A958R299-F1
#
_entry.id   AF-A0A958R299-F1
#
_cell.length_a   1.000
_cell.length_b   1.000
_cell.length_c   1.000
_cell.angle_alpha   90.00
_cell.angle_beta   90.00
_cell.angle_gamma   90.00
#
_symmetry.space_group_name_H-M   'P 1'
#
loop_
_entity.id
_entity.type
_entity.pdbx_description
1 polymer ?
#
loop_
_entity_poly.entity_id
_entity_poly.type
_entity_poly.pdbx_seq_one_letter_code
_entity_poly.pdbx_strand_id
1 'polypeptide(L)'
;RPEKEILARMLNISLGGCFLEIEGSSQALQQEAQIQVTMTVEGGKVVPLNAVVRRVTRAPEDPKKYRLGVEFGKLNSFEESRVNEVVMKCYRLTNRFGARLKNS
;
A
#
# COMPACT_ATOMS: atom_id res chain seq x y z
N ARG A 1 25.03 4.21 0.75
CA ARG A 1 24.46 3.39 1.86
C ARG A 1 23.43 2.49 1.22
N PRO A 2 23.39 1.16 1.50
CA PRO A 2 22.41 0.29 0.88
C PRO A 2 21.00 0.78 1.26
N GLU A 3 20.15 0.97 0.26
CA GLU A 3 18.74 1.28 0.46
C GLU A 3 18.13 0.13 1.27
N LYS A 4 17.53 0.45 2.42
CA LYS A 4 16.98 -0.57 3.32
C LYS A 4 15.62 -0.98 2.78
N GLU A 5 15.56 -2.13 2.12
CA GLU A 5 14.28 -2.73 1.72
C GLU A 5 13.47 -3.09 2.97
N ILE A 6 12.20 -2.68 2.99
CA ILE A 6 11.27 -2.97 4.08
C ILE A 6 10.09 -3.71 3.47
N LEU A 7 9.86 -4.94 3.93
CA LEU A 7 8.67 -5.69 3.56
C LEU A 7 7.45 -5.08 4.25
N ALA A 8 6.42 -4.81 3.44
CA ALA A 8 5.17 -4.23 3.91
C ALA A 8 3.99 -5.09 3.47
N ARG A 9 3.02 -5.27 4.37
CA ARG A 9 1.72 -5.86 4.07
C ARG A 9 0.80 -4.76 3.54
N MET A 10 0.23 -4.95 2.36
CA MET A 10 -0.77 -4.02 1.80
C MET A 10 -2.13 -4.26 2.47
N LEU A 11 -2.68 -3.22 3.08
CA LEU A 11 -4.00 -3.26 3.71
C LEU A 11 -5.11 -2.81 2.76
N ASN A 12 -4.84 -1.77 1.97
CA ASN A 12 -5.76 -1.22 0.98
C ASN A 12 -4.99 -0.44 -0.10
N ILE A 13 -5.57 -0.27 -1.27
CA ILE A 13 -4.99 0.46 -2.39
C ILE A 13 -6.06 1.17 -3.23
N SER A 14 -5.68 2.32 -3.77
CA SER A 14 -6.41 3.09 -4.78
C SER A 14 -5.43 3.69 -5.79
N LEU A 15 -5.94 4.39 -6.81
CA LEU A 15 -5.09 5.14 -7.74
C LEU A 15 -4.31 6.29 -7.07
N GLY A 16 -4.82 6.84 -5.95
CA GLY A 16 -4.16 7.94 -5.25
C GLY A 16 -3.10 7.51 -4.23
N GLY A 17 -3.03 6.22 -3.89
CA GLY A 17 -2.16 5.76 -2.82
C GLY A 17 -2.57 4.43 -2.22
N CYS A 18 -1.86 4.01 -1.17
CA CYS A 18 -2.16 2.77 -0.47
C CYS A 18 -1.97 2.91 1.05
N PHE A 19 -2.53 1.93 1.77
CA PHE A 19 -2.29 1.74 3.17
C PHE A 19 -1.41 0.50 3.34
N LEU A 20 -0.29 0.69 4.03
CA LEU A 20 0.71 -0.35 4.27
C LEU A 20 0.83 -0.61 5.76
N GLU A 21 1.19 -1.84 6.11
CA GLU A 21 1.58 -2.22 7.46
C GLU A 21 2.99 -2.80 7.42
N ILE A 22 3.85 -2.31 8.31
CA ILE A 22 5.24 -2.75 8.45
C ILE A 22 5.50 -3.22 9.87
N GLU A 23 6.50 -4.08 10.02
CA GLU A 23 7.03 -4.50 11.32
C GLU A 23 8.36 -3.78 11.61
N GLY A 24 8.57 -3.40 12.86
CA GLY A 24 9.82 -2.77 13.31
C GLY A 24 9.72 -1.25 13.43
N SER A 25 10.83 -0.53 13.23
CA SER A 25 10.89 0.90 13.54
C SER A 25 10.42 1.79 12.37
N SER A 26 9.53 2.74 12.65
CA SER A 26 9.13 3.78 11.70
C SER A 26 10.16 4.90 11.51
N GLN A 27 11.36 4.81 12.10
CA GLN A 27 12.34 5.92 12.11
C GLN A 27 12.74 6.40 10.71
N ALA A 28 12.74 5.50 9.71
CA ALA A 28 13.02 5.84 8.32
C ALA A 28 11.77 6.23 7.51
N LEU A 29 10.57 6.03 8.06
CA LEU A 29 9.28 6.20 7.39
C LEU A 29 8.43 7.19 8.19
N GLN A 30 8.99 8.40 8.36
CA GLN A 30 8.30 9.50 9.01
C GLN A 30 7.28 10.13 8.07
N GLN A 31 6.36 10.93 8.62
CA GLN A 31 5.46 11.72 7.81
C GLN A 31 6.26 12.65 6.88
N GLU A 32 5.77 12.83 5.65
CA GLU A 32 6.41 13.50 4.52
C GLU A 32 7.66 12.82 3.95
N ALA A 33 8.05 11.62 4.44
CA ALA A 33 9.14 10.87 3.85
C ALA A 33 8.81 10.46 2.41
N GLN A 34 9.73 10.73 1.48
CA GLN A 34 9.67 10.23 0.12
C GLN A 34 10.18 8.80 0.09
N ILE A 35 9.39 7.92 -0.52
CA ILE A 35 9.67 6.49 -0.60
C ILE A 35 9.38 5.98 -2.01
N GLN A 36 9.93 4.81 -2.33
CA GLN A 36 9.52 4.04 -3.50
C GLN A 36 8.75 2.81 -3.03
N VAL A 37 7.51 2.70 -3.49
CA VAL A 37 6.66 1.53 -3.25
C VAL A 37 6.78 0.60 -4.44
N THR A 38 7.38 -0.56 -4.20
CA THR A 38 7.62 -1.56 -5.23
C THR A 38 6.49 -2.58 -5.19
N MET A 39 5.58 -2.52 -6.17
CA MET A 39 4.42 -3.40 -6.22
C MET A 39 4.66 -4.58 -7.16
N THR A 40 4.35 -5.79 -6.70
CA THR A 40 4.37 -6.98 -7.55
C THR A 40 2.98 -7.24 -8.10
N VAL A 41 2.85 -7.31 -9.43
CA VAL A 41 1.60 -7.66 -10.15
C VAL A 41 1.70 -9.07 -10.75
N GLU A 42 0.59 -9.60 -11.28
CA GLU A 42 0.60 -10.95 -11.89
C GLU A 42 1.60 -11.01 -13.06
N GLY A 43 2.23 -12.18 -13.20
CA GLY A 43 3.35 -12.38 -14.11
C GLY A 43 4.69 -11.93 -13.53
N GLY A 44 4.78 -11.64 -12.22
CA GLY A 44 6.02 -11.31 -11.53
C GLY A 44 6.57 -9.94 -11.88
N LYS A 45 5.78 -9.10 -12.55
CA LYS A 45 6.21 -7.74 -12.92
C LYS A 45 6.21 -6.87 -11.69
N VAL A 46 7.32 -6.16 -11.53
CA VAL A 46 7.56 -5.25 -10.41
C VAL A 46 7.42 -3.83 -10.93
N VAL A 47 6.54 -3.05 -10.31
CA VAL A 47 6.28 -1.65 -10.67
C VAL A 47 6.72 -0.76 -9.51
N PRO A 48 7.82 0.00 -9.66
CA PRO A 48 8.21 0.99 -8.66
C PRO A 48 7.32 2.24 -8.79
N LEU A 49 6.78 2.70 -7.67
CA LEU A 49 5.94 3.90 -7.60
C LEU A 49 6.56 4.87 -6.61
N ASN A 50 6.83 6.10 -7.05
CA ASN A 50 7.24 7.16 -6.13
C ASN A 50 6.04 7.56 -5.26
N ALA A 51 6.25 7.66 -3.96
CA ALA A 51 5.20 7.96 -3.00
C ALA A 51 5.70 8.83 -1.85
N VAL A 52 4.76 9.47 -1.16
CA VAL A 52 5.01 10.26 0.05
C VAL A 52 4.22 9.66 1.21
N VAL A 53 4.88 9.46 2.35
CA VAL A 53 4.22 9.01 3.57
C VAL A 53 3.39 10.16 4.14
N ARG A 54 2.06 10.07 4.09
CA ARG A 54 1.17 11.12 4.64
C ARG A 54 0.77 10.88 6.07
N ARG A 55 0.80 9.63 6.51
CA ARG A 55 0.36 9.26 7.86
C ARG A 55 1.15 8.09 8.38
N VAL A 56 1.51 8.15 9.66
CA VAL A 56 2.16 7.06 10.40
C VAL A 56 1.41 6.87 11.70
N THR A 57 0.90 5.67 11.93
CA THR A 57 0.18 5.32 13.16
C THR A 57 0.61 3.95 13.65
N ARG A 58 0.67 3.72 14.96
CA ARG A 58 0.87 2.36 15.49
C ARG A 58 -0.36 1.50 15.22
N ALA A 59 -0.15 0.22 14.91
CA ALA A 59 -1.24 -0.73 14.81
C ALA A 59 -1.86 -0.97 16.21
N PRO A 60 -3.19 -0.89 16.37
CA PRO A 60 -3.82 -1.06 17.67
C PRO A 60 -3.67 -2.48 18.24
N GLU A 61 -3.53 -3.48 17.36
CA GLU A 61 -3.40 -4.90 17.73
C GLU A 61 -1.97 -5.34 18.07
N ASP A 62 -0.95 -4.60 17.64
CA ASP A 62 0.45 -5.00 17.83
C ASP A 62 1.35 -3.75 17.94
N PRO A 63 1.97 -3.50 19.11
CA PRO A 63 2.80 -2.32 19.32
C PRO A 63 4.11 -2.32 18.51
N LYS A 64 4.49 -3.45 17.90
CA LYS A 64 5.66 -3.56 17.02
C LYS A 64 5.35 -3.25 15.56
N LYS A 65 4.07 -3.05 15.22
CA LYS A 65 3.62 -2.78 13.85
C LYS A 65 3.17 -1.34 13.68
N TYR A 66 3.42 -0.82 12.48
CA TYR A 66 3.04 0.53 12.09
C TYR A 66 2.21 0.46 10.82
N ARG A 67 1.15 1.26 10.77
CA ARG A 67 0.34 1.52 9.59
C ARG A 67 0.73 2.84 8.97
N LEU A 68 0.97 2.81 7.67
CA LEU A 68 1.37 3.94 6.85
C LEU A 68 0.26 4.25 5.86
N GLY A 69 -0.17 5.50 5.81
CA GLY A 69 -0.92 6.03 4.68
C GLY A 69 0.08 6.66 3.72
N VAL A 70 0.15 6.17 2.50
CA VAL A 70 1.07 6.67 1.48
C VAL A 70 0.29 7.18 0.28
N GLU A 71 0.71 8.32 -0.25
CA GLU A 71 0.13 8.93 -1.44
C GLU A 71 1.09 8.74 -2.60
N PHE A 72 0.58 8.26 -3.74
CA PHE A 72 1.40 8.11 -4.94
C PHE A 72 1.66 9.49 -5.57
N GLY A 73 2.85 9.65 -6.15
CA GLY A 73 3.15 10.79 -6.99
C GLY A 73 2.32 10.76 -8.29
N LYS A 74 2.59 11.72 -9.18
CA LYS A 74 1.95 11.74 -10.50
C LYS A 74 2.30 10.46 -11.26
N LEU A 75 1.29 9.62 -11.46
CA LEU A 75 1.40 8.38 -12.21
C LEU A 75 1.38 8.67 -13.72
N ASN A 76 2.15 7.92 -14.49
CA ASN A 76 2.00 7.86 -15.94
C ASN A 76 0.94 6.80 -16.33
N SER A 77 0.50 6.80 -17.59
CA SER A 77 -0.57 5.90 -18.05
C SER A 77 -0.24 4.41 -17.87
N PHE A 78 1.04 4.02 -17.91
CA PHE A 78 1.46 2.65 -17.65
C PHE A 78 1.34 2.31 -16.17
N GLU A 79 1.82 3.17 -15.28
CA GLU A 79 1.71 3.00 -13.82
C GLU A 79 0.26 2.98 -13.37
N GLU A 80 -0.57 3.92 -13.85
CA GLU A 80 -2.00 3.97 -13.57
C GLU A 80 -2.69 2.66 -13.97
N SER A 81 -2.39 2.16 -15.18
CA SER A 81 -2.95 0.89 -15.66
C SER A 81 -2.60 -0.28 -14.73
N ARG A 82 -1.37 -0.33 -14.22
CA ARG A 82 -0.92 -1.40 -13.32
C ARG A 82 -1.49 -1.28 -11.92
N VAL A 83 -1.55 -0.06 -11.36
CA VAL A 83 -2.21 0.18 -10.08
C VAL A 83 -3.69 -0.20 -10.19
N ASN A 84 -4.37 0.20 -11.27
CA ASN A 84 -5.77 -0.16 -11.49
C ASN A 84 -5.98 -1.67 -11.59
N GLU A 85 -5.06 -2.39 -12.24
CA GLU A 85 -5.10 -3.86 -12.29
C GLU A 85 -5.08 -4.48 -10.88
N VAL A 86 -4.23 -3.96 -9.99
CA VAL A 86 -4.15 -4.44 -8.59
C VAL A 86 -5.40 -4.06 -7.81
N VAL A 87 -5.88 -2.82 -7.94
CA VAL A 87 -7.12 -2.35 -7.30
C VAL A 87 -8.29 -3.26 -7.68
N MET A 88 -8.44 -3.56 -8.97
CA MET A 88 -9.51 -4.44 -9.47
C MET A 88 -9.37 -5.87 -8.95
N LYS A 89 -8.14 -6.38 -8.76
CA LYS A 89 -7.90 -7.70 -8.16
C LYS A 89 -8.28 -7.72 -6.69
N CYS A 90 -7.87 -6.72 -5.90
CA CYS A 90 -8.28 -6.57 -4.51
C CYS A 90 -9.81 -6.52 -4.40
N TYR A 91 -10.47 -5.75 -5.26
CA TYR A 91 -11.93 -5.66 -5.29
C TYR A 91 -12.62 -6.99 -5.64
N ARG A 92 -12.09 -7.75 -6.61
CA ARG A 92 -12.64 -9.08 -6.95
C ARG A 92 -12.48 -10.07 -5.81
N LEU A 93 -11.37 -10.02 -5.07
CA LEU A 93 -11.14 -10.89 -3.91
C LEU A 93 -12.09 -10.55 -2.76
N THR A 94 -12.33 -9.28 -2.47
CA THR A 94 -13.29 -8.88 -1.42
C THR A 94 -14.73 -9.23 -1.80
N ASN A 95 -15.13 -9.07 -3.06
CA ASN A 95 -16.48 -9.43 -3.52
C ASN A 95 -16.71 -10.93 -3.74
N ARG A 96 -15.65 -11.77 -3.77
CA ARG A 96 -15.79 -13.23 -3.69
C ARG A 96 -16.27 -13.71 -2.32
N PHE A 97 -16.16 -12.89 -1.28
CA PHE A 97 -16.69 -13.13 0.06
C PHE A 97 -17.86 -12.20 0.36
N GLY A 98 -18.86 -12.19 -0.54
CA GLY A 98 -19.99 -11.26 -0.54
C GLY A 98 -20.50 -10.88 0.85
N ALA A 99 -20.39 -9.59 1.19
CA ALA A 99 -21.02 -9.04 2.37
C ALA A 99 -22.55 -9.07 2.19
N ARG A 100 -23.21 -9.96 2.93
CA ARG A 100 -24.67 -10.05 2.98
C ARG A 100 -25.19 -9.04 4.00
N LEU A 101 -25.49 -7.82 3.55
CA LEU A 101 -26.15 -6.82 4.40
C LEU A 101 -27.63 -7.18 4.55
N LYS A 102 -28.06 -7.54 5.77
CA LYS A 102 -29.48 -7.56 6.14
C LYS A 102 -29.79 -6.23 6.84
N ASN A 103 -30.73 -5.46 6.29
CA ASN A 103 -31.44 -4.46 7.09
C ASN A 103 -32.37 -5.21 8.05
N SER A 104 -32.26 -4.90 9.34
CA SER A 104 -33.30 -5.14 10.35
C SER A 104 -34.21 -3.92 10.41
#